data_AF-A0A7L0IBS8-F1
#
_entry.id   AF-A0A7L0IBS8-F1
#
_cell.length_a   1.000
_cell.length_b   1.000
_cell.length_c   1.000
_cell.angle_alpha   90.00
_cell.angle_beta   90.00
_cell.angle_gamma   90.00
#
_symmetry.space_group_name_H-M   'P 1'
#
loop_
_entity.id
_entity.type
_entity.pdbx_description
1 polymer ?
#
loop_
_entity_poly.entity_id
_entity_poly.type
_entity_poly.pdbx_seq_one_letter_code
_entity_poly.pdbx_strand_id
1 'polypeptide(L)'
;LYITGQNSTAGIFATYPFQHLNIVNGFFDQFIGTASLIVCILAIIDPYNNPVPMGLEVFTVGFVVLVIGTSMDFNSGYAVNPARDFGPRLFTAIAGWGTEVFWTGKQWWWVPVVAPFFGAIVGVMVYHLMIGCHDEPSPPASEKETVKLANVKHKERV
;
A
#
# COMPACT_ATOMS: atom_id res chain seq x y z
N LEU A 1 -2.95 9.74 -29.04
CA LEU A 1 -2.31 8.51 -28.49
C LEU A 1 -3.40 7.52 -28.08
N TYR A 2 -3.13 6.22 -28.04
CA TYR A 2 -4.17 5.20 -27.79
C TYR A 2 -4.31 4.87 -26.30
N ILE A 3 -5.57 4.79 -25.83
CA ILE A 3 -5.91 4.48 -24.43
C ILE A 3 -6.24 2.99 -24.26
N THR A 4 -6.87 2.37 -25.25
CA THR A 4 -7.26 0.94 -25.25
C THR A 4 -6.82 0.25 -26.54
N GLY A 5 -6.73 -1.08 -26.52
CA GLY A 5 -6.37 -1.91 -27.67
C GLY A 5 -4.90 -2.33 -27.67
N GLN A 6 -4.47 -3.05 -28.71
CA GLN A 6 -3.14 -3.69 -28.76
C GLN A 6 -1.97 -2.70 -28.64
N ASN A 7 -2.17 -1.46 -29.11
CA ASN A 7 -1.16 -0.40 -29.09
C ASN A 7 -1.45 0.67 -28.01
N SER A 8 -2.21 0.33 -26.96
CA SER A 8 -2.50 1.28 -25.88
C SER A 8 -1.27 1.60 -25.05
N THR A 9 -1.06 2.89 -24.77
CA THR A 9 0.08 3.37 -23.97
C THR A 9 -0.34 4.13 -22.72
N ALA A 10 -1.63 4.45 -22.55
CA ALA A 10 -2.13 5.15 -21.38
C ALA A 10 -1.93 4.35 -20.07
N GLY A 11 -1.98 3.01 -20.17
CA GLY A 11 -1.79 2.09 -19.04
C GLY A 11 -0.39 2.13 -18.39
N ILE A 12 0.60 2.74 -19.06
CA ILE A 12 1.94 2.96 -18.50
C ILE A 12 1.87 3.97 -17.33
N PHE A 13 0.97 4.95 -17.44
CA PHE A 13 0.89 6.07 -16.51
C PHE A 13 -0.16 5.85 -15.43
N ALA A 14 -1.37 5.45 -15.82
CA ALA A 14 -2.51 5.27 -14.94
C ALA A 14 -3.13 3.87 -15.11
N THR A 15 -3.89 3.44 -14.12
CA THR A 15 -4.53 2.12 -14.13
C THR A 15 -5.82 2.11 -14.92
N TYR A 16 -6.13 0.98 -15.54
CA TYR A 16 -7.39 0.77 -16.26
C TYR A 16 -7.92 -0.63 -15.92
N PRO A 17 -9.24 -0.81 -15.81
CA PRO A 17 -9.82 -2.08 -15.44
C PRO A 17 -9.74 -3.04 -16.62
N PHE A 18 -9.50 -4.32 -16.33
CA PHE A 18 -9.55 -5.35 -17.35
C PHE A 18 -10.99 -5.55 -17.88
N GLN A 19 -11.12 -6.09 -19.10
CA GLN A 19 -12.43 -6.18 -19.78
C GLN A 19 -13.49 -7.00 -19.03
N HIS A 20 -13.06 -7.98 -18.24
CA HIS A 20 -13.96 -8.86 -17.47
C HIS A 20 -14.43 -8.22 -16.15
N LEU A 21 -13.88 -7.06 -15.76
CA LEU A 21 -14.12 -6.47 -14.45
C LEU A 21 -15.36 -5.56 -14.47
N ASN A 22 -16.22 -5.74 -13.47
CA ASN A 22 -17.29 -4.80 -13.17
C ASN A 22 -16.77 -3.70 -12.22
N ILE A 23 -17.36 -2.50 -12.29
CA ILE A 23 -16.97 -1.36 -11.45
C ILE A 23 -17.04 -1.73 -9.96
N VAL A 24 -18.10 -2.41 -9.54
CA VAL A 24 -18.29 -2.84 -8.14
C VAL A 24 -17.15 -3.76 -7.70
N ASN A 25 -16.79 -4.75 -8.51
CA ASN A 25 -15.68 -5.65 -8.21
C ASN A 25 -14.36 -4.89 -8.16
N GLY A 26 -14.13 -3.96 -9.10
CA GLY A 26 -12.94 -3.10 -9.10
C GLY A 26 -12.86 -2.16 -7.91
N PHE A 27 -14.00 -1.69 -7.40
CA PHE A 27 -14.04 -0.91 -6.16
C PHE A 27 -13.60 -1.76 -4.97
N PHE A 28 -14.15 -2.96 -4.80
CA PHE A 28 -13.74 -3.85 -3.71
C PHE A 28 -12.30 -4.34 -3.85
N ASP A 29 -11.82 -4.58 -5.07
CA ASP A 29 -10.42 -4.91 -5.37
C ASP A 29 -9.48 -3.82 -4.83
N GLN A 30 -9.71 -2.56 -5.20
CA GLN A 30 -8.90 -1.44 -4.72
C GLN A 30 -9.06 -1.19 -3.21
N PHE A 31 -10.29 -1.34 -2.69
CA PHE A 31 -10.56 -1.19 -1.27
C PHE A 31 -9.80 -2.22 -0.42
N ILE A 32 -9.87 -3.51 -0.78
CA ILE A 32 -9.20 -4.60 -0.04
C ILE A 32 -7.69 -4.49 -0.19
N GLY A 33 -7.19 -4.15 -1.40
CA GLY A 33 -5.77 -3.95 -1.65
C GLY A 33 -5.18 -2.85 -0.78
N THR A 34 -5.84 -1.68 -0.72
CA THR A 34 -5.38 -0.58 0.13
C THR A 34 -5.56 -0.89 1.62
N ALA A 35 -6.66 -1.52 2.04
CA ALA A 35 -6.84 -1.90 3.45
C ALA A 35 -5.74 -2.84 3.92
N SER A 36 -5.40 -3.85 3.12
CA SER A 36 -4.31 -4.79 3.39
C SER A 36 -2.95 -4.09 3.44
N LEU A 37 -2.68 -3.18 2.49
CA LEU A 37 -1.46 -2.36 2.49
C LEU A 37 -1.31 -1.58 3.79
N ILE A 38 -2.38 -0.90 4.25
CA ILE A 38 -2.34 -0.09 5.47
C ILE A 38 -2.16 -0.96 6.71
N VAL A 39 -2.85 -2.09 6.83
CA VAL A 39 -2.67 -3.03 7.95
C VAL A 39 -1.21 -3.50 8.01
N CYS A 40 -0.62 -3.89 6.89
CA CYS A 40 0.76 -4.34 6.84
C CYS A 40 1.75 -3.21 7.16
N ILE A 41 1.54 -2.00 6.65
CA ILE A 41 2.41 -0.85 6.97
C ILE A 41 2.39 -0.58 8.47
N LEU A 42 1.20 -0.51 9.08
CA LEU A 42 1.06 -0.30 10.51
C LEU A 42 1.77 -1.40 11.31
N ALA A 43 1.58 -2.67 10.93
CA ALA A 43 2.25 -3.79 11.58
C ALA A 43 3.79 -3.72 11.48
N ILE A 44 4.34 -3.19 10.40
CA ILE A 44 5.80 -3.07 10.20
C ILE A 44 6.40 -1.94 11.04
N ILE A 45 5.70 -0.80 11.15
CA ILE A 45 6.22 0.41 11.81
C ILE A 45 5.89 0.47 13.30
N ASP A 46 4.97 -0.36 13.78
CA ASP A 46 4.58 -0.37 15.18
C ASP A 46 5.72 -0.91 16.07
N PRO A 47 6.26 -0.09 16.99
CA PRO A 47 7.35 -0.50 17.86
C PRO A 47 6.94 -1.52 18.93
N TYR A 48 5.64 -1.65 19.19
CA TYR A 48 5.09 -2.62 20.15
C TYR A 48 4.80 -3.98 19.50
N ASN A 49 4.69 -4.02 18.18
CA ASN A 49 4.68 -5.26 17.42
C ASN A 49 6.11 -5.79 17.22
N ASN A 50 6.25 -7.03 16.73
CA ASN A 50 7.53 -7.66 16.45
C ASN A 50 8.41 -6.77 15.53
N PRO A 51 9.47 -6.13 16.06
CA PRO A 51 10.15 -5.07 15.35
C PRO A 51 10.99 -5.63 14.21
N VAL A 52 10.84 -5.04 13.04
CA VAL A 52 11.71 -5.29 11.89
C VAL A 52 13.10 -4.73 12.21
N PRO A 53 14.21 -5.37 11.75
CA PRO A 53 15.54 -4.81 11.94
C PRO A 53 15.64 -3.39 11.39
N MET A 54 16.29 -2.52 12.16
CA MET A 54 16.42 -1.09 11.84
C MET A 54 16.98 -0.88 10.42
N GLY A 55 16.28 -0.10 9.61
CA GLY A 55 16.63 0.19 8.22
C GLY A 55 16.03 -0.77 7.19
N LEU A 56 15.42 -1.89 7.60
CA LEU A 56 14.72 -2.82 6.70
C LEU A 56 13.21 -2.55 6.60
N GLU A 57 12.67 -1.56 7.31
CA GLU A 57 11.24 -1.24 7.32
C GLU A 57 10.78 -0.85 5.91
N VAL A 58 11.49 0.07 5.25
CA VAL A 58 11.18 0.54 3.89
C VAL A 58 11.26 -0.60 2.87
N PHE A 59 12.26 -1.48 3.02
CA PHE A 59 12.43 -2.64 2.16
C PHE A 59 11.27 -3.64 2.31
N THR A 60 10.84 -3.87 3.55
CA THR A 60 9.71 -4.74 3.86
C THR A 60 8.40 -4.18 3.33
N VAL A 61 8.17 -2.86 3.45
CA VAL A 61 7.03 -2.18 2.82
C VAL A 61 7.06 -2.34 1.29
N GLY A 62 8.24 -2.24 0.67
CA GLY A 62 8.41 -2.52 -0.76
C GLY A 62 7.99 -3.95 -1.15
N PHE A 63 8.33 -4.94 -0.32
CA PHE A 63 7.87 -6.31 -0.52
C PHE A 63 6.35 -6.48 -0.37
N VAL A 64 5.71 -5.76 0.57
CA VAL A 64 4.25 -5.75 0.68
C VAL A 64 3.62 -5.25 -0.62
N VAL A 65 4.12 -4.15 -1.18
CA VAL A 65 3.63 -3.61 -2.45
C VAL A 65 3.87 -4.60 -3.60
N LEU A 66 5.01 -5.31 -3.62
CA LEU A 66 5.30 -6.35 -4.61
C LEU A 66 4.31 -7.52 -4.52
N VAL A 67 4.00 -7.99 -3.31
CA VAL A 67 3.03 -9.07 -3.10
C VAL A 67 1.64 -8.64 -3.53
N ILE A 68 1.20 -7.43 -3.18
CA ILE A 68 -0.09 -6.89 -3.61
C ILE A 68 -0.13 -6.77 -5.14
N GLY A 69 0.93 -6.26 -5.76
CA GLY A 69 1.02 -6.18 -7.22
C GLY A 69 0.92 -7.57 -7.86
N THR A 70 1.77 -8.51 -7.49
CA THR A 70 1.78 -9.85 -8.09
C THR A 70 0.49 -10.67 -7.84
N SER A 71 -0.27 -10.37 -6.78
CA SER A 71 -1.52 -11.08 -6.47
C SER A 71 -2.78 -10.40 -7.02
N MET A 72 -2.82 -9.07 -7.14
CA MET A 72 -4.03 -8.29 -7.46
C MET A 72 -3.93 -7.49 -8.78
N ASP A 73 -2.78 -7.47 -9.46
CA ASP A 73 -2.58 -6.69 -10.69
C ASP A 73 -3.55 -7.05 -11.82
N PHE A 74 -3.89 -8.34 -11.96
CA PHE A 74 -4.70 -8.84 -13.06
C PHE A 74 -6.09 -8.17 -13.19
N ASN A 75 -6.67 -7.73 -12.08
CA ASN A 75 -8.00 -7.13 -12.08
C ASN A 75 -7.98 -5.70 -12.63
N SER A 76 -7.18 -4.84 -12.01
CA SER A 76 -7.22 -3.41 -12.26
C SER A 76 -5.89 -2.68 -12.06
N GLY A 77 -4.77 -3.38 -12.02
CA GLY A 77 -3.43 -2.77 -11.97
C GLY A 77 -3.02 -2.21 -10.60
N TYR A 78 -3.65 -2.72 -9.52
CA TYR A 78 -3.33 -2.41 -8.11
C TYR A 78 -3.01 -0.92 -7.85
N ALA A 79 -3.91 -0.01 -8.22
CA ALA A 79 -3.64 1.43 -8.07
C ALA A 79 -3.26 1.78 -6.62
N VAL A 80 -4.06 1.29 -5.65
CA VAL A 80 -3.93 1.36 -4.18
C VAL A 80 -3.60 2.73 -3.54
N ASN A 81 -3.38 3.75 -4.37
CA ASN A 81 -2.92 5.09 -4.02
C ASN A 81 -3.54 6.08 -5.02
N PRO A 82 -4.36 7.05 -4.54
CA PRO A 82 -5.00 8.05 -5.38
C PRO A 82 -4.02 8.90 -6.19
N ALA A 83 -2.87 9.29 -5.60
CA ALA A 83 -1.87 10.12 -6.27
C ALA A 83 -1.15 9.37 -7.39
N ARG A 84 -0.96 8.05 -7.22
CA ARG A 84 -0.34 7.15 -8.21
C ARG A 84 -1.19 6.99 -9.48
N ASP A 85 -2.50 7.21 -9.38
CA ASP A 85 -3.40 7.11 -10.53
C ASP A 85 -3.80 8.49 -11.08
N PHE A 86 -4.32 9.39 -10.22
CA PHE A 86 -4.92 10.64 -10.65
C PHE A 86 -3.91 11.62 -11.27
N GLY A 87 -2.71 11.75 -10.67
CA GLY A 87 -1.66 12.64 -11.19
C GLY A 87 -1.20 12.26 -12.60
N PRO A 88 -0.76 11.02 -12.83
CA PRO A 88 -0.41 10.54 -14.16
C PRO A 88 -1.58 10.53 -15.15
N ARG A 89 -2.83 10.34 -14.68
CA ARG A 89 -4.03 10.47 -15.51
C ARG A 89 -4.24 11.91 -15.99
N LEU A 90 -4.06 12.89 -15.11
CA LEU A 90 -4.08 14.30 -15.51
C LEU A 90 -2.97 14.63 -16.52
N PHE A 91 -1.77 14.10 -16.31
CA PHE A 91 -0.67 14.24 -17.27
C PHE A 91 -1.04 13.66 -18.65
N THR A 92 -1.57 12.45 -18.70
CA THR A 92 -1.96 11.84 -19.98
C THR A 92 -3.11 12.58 -20.68
N ALA A 93 -4.02 13.20 -19.92
CA ALA A 93 -5.07 14.04 -20.47
C ALA A 93 -4.50 15.24 -21.26
N ILE A 94 -3.47 15.90 -20.73
CA ILE A 94 -2.81 17.05 -21.37
C ILE A 94 -1.77 16.66 -22.42
N ALA A 95 -1.15 15.48 -22.28
CA ALA A 95 -0.04 15.02 -23.12
C ALA A 95 -0.47 14.33 -24.43
N GLY A 96 -1.75 14.45 -24.82
CA GLY A 96 -2.24 14.02 -26.14
C GLY A 96 -3.01 12.69 -26.18
N TRP A 97 -3.38 12.11 -25.02
CA TRP A 97 -4.43 11.08 -24.97
C TRP A 97 -5.83 11.68 -24.87
N GLY A 98 -5.95 12.94 -24.42
CA GLY A 98 -7.21 13.68 -24.33
C GLY A 98 -8.03 13.29 -23.09
N THR A 99 -9.20 13.90 -22.95
CA THR A 99 -10.08 13.74 -21.79
C THR A 99 -10.69 12.34 -21.65
N GLU A 100 -10.61 11.53 -22.70
CA GLU A 100 -11.10 10.14 -22.74
C GLU A 100 -10.42 9.26 -21.69
N VAL A 101 -9.26 9.64 -21.16
CA VAL A 101 -8.60 8.95 -20.03
C VAL A 101 -9.45 8.92 -18.77
N PHE A 102 -10.41 9.84 -18.62
CA PHE A 102 -11.36 9.84 -17.50
C PHE A 102 -12.63 9.04 -17.81
N TRP A 103 -13.03 8.91 -19.06
CA TRP A 103 -14.27 8.23 -19.44
C TRP A 103 -14.09 6.74 -19.74
N THR A 104 -12.87 6.34 -20.08
CA THR A 104 -12.50 4.95 -20.37
C THR A 104 -12.77 4.01 -19.18
N GLY A 105 -13.20 2.77 -19.46
CA GLY A 105 -13.40 1.76 -18.43
C GLY A 105 -14.65 1.99 -17.57
N LYS A 106 -15.72 2.50 -18.18
CA LYS A 106 -16.97 2.89 -17.49
C LYS A 106 -16.72 3.97 -16.43
N GLN A 107 -16.02 5.04 -16.81
CA GLN A 107 -15.61 6.12 -15.92
C GLN A 107 -14.70 5.67 -14.78
N TRP A 108 -13.67 4.88 -15.07
CA TRP A 108 -12.84 4.22 -14.04
C TRP A 108 -12.14 5.18 -13.08
N TRP A 109 -11.82 6.40 -13.51
CA TRP A 109 -10.94 7.36 -12.80
C TRP A 109 -11.27 7.60 -11.33
N TRP A 110 -12.54 7.52 -10.93
CA TRP A 110 -12.94 7.79 -9.54
C TRP A 110 -12.70 6.60 -8.62
N VAL A 111 -12.64 5.37 -9.16
CA VAL A 111 -12.45 4.15 -8.35
C VAL A 111 -11.06 4.15 -7.68
N PRO A 112 -9.94 4.35 -8.40
CA PRO A 112 -8.61 4.47 -7.79
C PRO A 112 -8.45 5.66 -6.83
N VAL A 113 -9.38 6.61 -6.82
CA VAL A 113 -9.38 7.73 -5.89
C VAL A 113 -10.16 7.35 -4.64
N VAL A 114 -11.44 7.01 -4.80
CA VAL A 114 -12.38 6.84 -3.71
C VAL A 114 -12.15 5.53 -2.95
N ALA A 115 -11.93 4.41 -3.65
CA ALA A 115 -11.80 3.12 -3.00
C ALA A 115 -10.56 3.04 -2.08
N PRO A 116 -9.37 3.52 -2.49
CA PRO A 116 -8.22 3.57 -1.59
C PRO A 116 -8.42 4.47 -0.36
N PHE A 117 -9.12 5.61 -0.46
CA PHE A 117 -9.40 6.44 0.71
C PHE A 117 -10.20 5.68 1.77
N PHE A 118 -11.27 5.00 1.37
CA PHE A 118 -12.07 4.20 2.30
C PHE A 118 -11.31 2.96 2.78
N GLY A 119 -10.57 2.30 1.88
CA GLY A 119 -9.74 1.15 2.22
C GLY A 119 -8.70 1.51 3.29
N ALA A 120 -8.08 2.68 3.19
CA ALA A 120 -7.10 3.13 4.17
C ALA A 120 -7.72 3.35 5.56
N ILE A 121 -8.87 4.05 5.63
CA ILE A 121 -9.59 4.26 6.89
C ILE A 121 -9.94 2.93 7.54
N VAL A 122 -10.50 2.00 6.76
CA VAL A 122 -10.87 0.68 7.29
C VAL A 122 -9.64 -0.14 7.68
N GLY A 123 -8.54 -0.07 6.92
CA GLY A 123 -7.28 -0.72 7.27
C GLY A 123 -6.74 -0.27 8.63
N VAL A 124 -6.78 1.04 8.91
CA VAL A 124 -6.42 1.58 10.24
C VAL A 124 -7.34 1.01 11.33
N MET A 125 -8.65 1.04 11.12
CA MET A 125 -9.62 0.52 12.09
C MET A 125 -9.41 -0.97 12.39
N VAL A 126 -9.17 -1.77 11.34
CA VAL A 126 -8.90 -3.21 11.46
C VAL A 126 -7.61 -3.45 12.24
N TYR A 127 -6.54 -2.71 11.93
CA TYR A 127 -5.27 -2.83 12.65
C TYR A 127 -5.42 -2.56 14.14
N HIS A 128 -6.05 -1.44 14.52
CA HIS A 128 -6.25 -1.11 15.92
C HIS A 128 -7.14 -2.11 16.64
N LEU A 129 -8.24 -2.54 16.02
CA LEU A 129 -9.17 -3.48 16.65
C LEU A 129 -8.54 -4.87 16.86
N MET A 130 -7.74 -5.34 15.90
CA MET A 130 -7.20 -6.71 15.93
C MET A 130 -5.83 -6.81 16.61
N ILE A 131 -4.95 -5.82 16.42
CA ILE A 131 -3.55 -5.86 16.87
C ILE A 131 -3.33 -4.78 17.93
N GLY A 132 -3.49 -3.50 17.57
CA GLY A 132 -3.09 -2.39 18.43
C GLY A 132 -3.77 -2.30 19.81
N CYS A 133 -4.97 -2.87 19.98
CA CYS A 133 -5.64 -2.96 21.29
C CYS A 133 -5.18 -4.16 22.14
N HIS A 134 -4.45 -5.11 21.55
CA HIS A 134 -3.99 -6.34 22.19
C HIS A 134 -2.48 -6.36 22.44
N ASP A 135 -1.75 -5.34 22.00
CA ASP A 135 -0.32 -5.25 22.23
C ASP A 135 -0.03 -5.02 23.71
N GLU A 136 0.61 -6.01 24.35
CA GLU A 136 1.16 -5.86 25.69
C GLU A 136 2.48 -5.07 25.58
N PRO A 137 2.70 -4.05 26.43
CA PRO A 137 3.98 -3.36 26.46
C PRO A 137 5.09 -4.36 26.75
N SER A 138 6.15 -4.36 25.93
CA SER A 138 7.31 -5.22 26.11
C SER A 138 7.77 -5.17 27.57
N PRO A 139 7.99 -6.32 28.24
CA PRO A 139 8.48 -6.32 29.60
C PRO A 139 9.78 -5.49 29.65
N PRO A 140 9.98 -4.64 30.68
CA PRO A 140 11.21 -3.88 30.80
C PRO A 140 12.37 -4.87 30.70
N ALA A 141 13.36 -4.56 29.84
CA ALA A 141 14.52 -5.40 29.57
C ALA A 141 14.99 -6.05 30.88
N SER A 142 15.03 -7.39 30.94
CA SER A 142 15.29 -8.03 32.23
C SER A 142 16.64 -7.54 32.74
N GLU A 143 16.76 -7.37 34.06
CA GLU A 143 17.96 -6.87 34.72
C GLU A 143 19.26 -7.55 34.23
N LYS A 144 19.16 -8.81 33.77
CA LYS A 144 20.25 -9.58 33.17
C LYS A 144 20.75 -9.01 31.82
N GLU A 145 19.88 -8.47 30.98
CA GLU A 145 20.25 -7.81 29.72
C GLU A 145 20.85 -6.44 29.97
N THR A 146 20.31 -5.66 30.91
CA THR A 146 20.87 -4.37 31.31
C THR A 146 22.27 -4.53 31.91
N VAL A 147 22.47 -5.54 32.77
CA VAL A 147 23.78 -5.87 33.36
C VAL A 147 24.75 -6.39 32.30
N LYS A 148 24.30 -7.20 31.32
CA LYS A 148 25.15 -7.60 30.19
C LYS A 148 25.60 -6.40 29.36
N LEU A 149 24.68 -5.50 29.01
CA LEU A 149 24.98 -4.28 28.25
C LEU A 149 25.92 -3.34 29.01
N ALA A 150 25.73 -3.21 30.33
CA ALA A 150 26.62 -2.44 31.20
C ALA A 150 28.04 -3.04 31.25
N ASN A 151 28.14 -4.37 31.40
CA ASN A 151 29.43 -5.06 31.42
C ASN A 151 30.16 -5.01 30.08
N VAL A 152 29.45 -5.10 28.96
CA VAL A 152 30.05 -4.94 27.61
C VAL A 152 30.59 -3.52 27.45
N LYS A 153 29.80 -2.49 27.77
CA LYS A 153 30.23 -1.08 27.72
C LYS A 153 31.37 -0.75 28.68
N HIS A 154 31.50 -1.48 29.79
CA HIS A 154 32.62 -1.34 30.71
C HIS A 154 33.89 -1.98 30.12
N LYS A 155 33.78 -3.19 29.55
CA LYS A 155 34.89 -3.89 28.90
C LYS A 155 35.45 -3.15 27.68
N GLU A 156 34.62 -2.42 26.94
CA GLU A 156 35.08 -1.58 25.83
C GLU A 156 35.80 -0.29 26.28
N ARG A 157 35.68 0.07 27.57
CA ARG A 157 36.27 1.28 28.15
C ARG A 157 37.56 1.04 28.93
N VAL A 158 37.96 -0.22 29.12
CA VAL A 158 39.22 -0.64 29.76
C VAL A 158 40.14 -1.20 28.69
#